data_AF-A0A662WND4-F1
#
_entry.id   AF-A0A662WND4-F1
#
_cell.length_a   1.000
_cell.length_b   1.000
_cell.length_c   1.000
_cell.angle_alpha   90.00
_cell.angle_beta   90.00
_cell.angle_gamma   90.00
#
_symmetry.space_group_name_H-M   'P 1'
#
loop_
_entity.id
_entity.type
_entity.pdbx_description
1 polymer ?
#
loop_
_entity_poly.entity_id
_entity_poly.type
_entity_poly.pdbx_seq_one_letter_code
_entity_poly.pdbx_strand_id
1 'polypeptide(L)'
;MNVTAPALIPPFRFSTVQQGLYRGSYPTLKNFRFLRRLALKTVVSVIPEPPTTDLAEFCSQEKIALHHFYAEKFTSDNVTVSPATAAQILEIIVQQKNLPLYVHCLDGANVTGIVVMVLRKLQNWTKLATVSEFCRYKDESEYLAAFSEEIVVTADAPRWLWNGMRITKHPTMIVHQPDLELAAANALDGAGGSSSGAPNMKWETEVEKTEAILRQFEEASRNRTLISDAVEGNEEVETIIEEALLDLPVTRSLEALDLAGV
;
A
#
# COMPACT_ATOMS: atom_id res chain seq x y z
N MET A 1 21.73 -17.55 -40.43
CA MET A 1 21.32 -16.24 -39.89
C MET A 1 21.01 -16.44 -38.42
N ASN A 2 21.78 -15.85 -37.51
CA ASN A 2 21.51 -15.92 -36.07
C ASN A 2 20.29 -15.05 -35.77
N VAL A 3 19.09 -15.65 -35.76
CA VAL A 3 17.87 -14.96 -35.34
C VAL A 3 17.94 -14.83 -33.83
N THR A 4 18.53 -13.75 -33.34
CA THR A 4 18.45 -13.39 -31.92
C THR A 4 16.98 -13.24 -31.56
N ALA A 5 16.52 -13.98 -30.54
CA ALA A 5 15.16 -13.84 -30.05
C ALA A 5 14.87 -12.35 -29.76
N PRO A 6 13.69 -11.82 -30.14
CA PRO A 6 13.42 -10.40 -29.98
C PRO A 6 13.60 -9.95 -28.52
N ALA A 7 13.83 -8.66 -28.28
CA ALA A 7 13.94 -8.18 -26.90
C ALA A 7 12.61 -8.38 -26.13
N LEU A 8 12.71 -8.63 -24.83
CA LEU A 8 11.57 -8.52 -23.93
C LEU A 8 11.59 -7.14 -23.31
N ILE A 9 10.54 -6.36 -23.57
CA ILE A 9 10.47 -4.97 -23.12
C ILE A 9 9.36 -4.89 -22.07
N PRO A 10 9.68 -4.78 -20.77
CA PRO A 10 8.65 -4.57 -19.77
C PRO A 10 7.96 -3.21 -19.96
N PRO A 11 6.71 -3.04 -19.48
CA PRO A 11 6.09 -1.73 -19.38
C PRO A 11 6.97 -0.73 -18.62
N PHE A 12 6.76 0.56 -18.85
CA PHE A 12 7.52 1.59 -18.13
C PHE A 12 7.21 1.52 -16.63
N ARG A 13 8.23 1.74 -15.79
CA ARG A 13 8.15 1.58 -14.31
C ARG A 13 7.60 0.21 -13.86
N PHE A 14 7.80 -0.83 -14.67
CA PHE A 14 7.45 -2.18 -14.26
C PHE A 14 8.22 -2.57 -13.00
N SER A 15 7.51 -3.12 -12.01
CA SER A 15 8.12 -3.71 -10.82
C SER A 15 7.24 -4.83 -10.27
N THR A 16 7.88 -5.76 -9.57
CA THR A 16 7.18 -6.71 -8.69
C THR A 16 6.82 -5.99 -7.40
N VAL A 17 5.56 -6.12 -6.95
CA VAL A 17 5.06 -5.57 -5.68
C VAL A 17 5.05 -6.66 -4.61
N GLN A 18 4.53 -7.83 -4.98
CA GLN A 18 4.50 -9.06 -4.19
C GLN A 18 4.60 -10.27 -5.13
N GLN A 19 4.73 -11.49 -4.58
CA GLN A 19 4.74 -12.70 -5.39
C GLN A 19 3.45 -12.82 -6.23
N GLY A 20 3.61 -12.76 -7.56
CA GLY A 20 2.50 -12.79 -8.51
C GLY A 20 1.72 -11.47 -8.64
N LEU A 21 2.13 -10.39 -7.98
CA LEU A 21 1.53 -9.06 -8.11
C LEU A 21 2.54 -8.09 -8.70
N TYR A 22 2.21 -7.51 -9.84
CA TYR A 22 3.07 -6.63 -10.60
C TYR A 22 2.42 -5.27 -10.80
N ARG A 23 3.24 -4.23 -10.92
CA ARG A 23 2.82 -2.85 -11.23
C ARG A 23 3.54 -2.30 -12.46
N GLY A 24 3.01 -1.25 -13.07
CA GLY A 24 3.73 -0.46 -14.08
C GLY A 24 2.84 0.54 -14.80
N SER A 25 3.29 0.99 -15.97
CA SER A 25 2.57 1.90 -16.87
C SER A 25 1.56 1.19 -17.76
N TYR A 26 0.80 1.96 -18.53
CA TYR A 26 -0.05 1.43 -19.57
C TYR A 26 0.77 0.59 -20.56
N PRO A 27 0.40 -0.67 -20.82
CA PRO A 27 1.15 -1.52 -21.71
C PRO A 27 0.88 -1.18 -23.17
N THR A 28 1.95 -1.19 -23.99
CA THR A 28 1.89 -1.02 -25.44
C THR A 28 2.19 -2.34 -26.15
N LEU A 29 2.00 -2.40 -27.47
CA LEU A 29 2.29 -3.58 -28.29
C LEU A 29 3.69 -4.19 -28.04
N LYS A 30 4.70 -3.34 -27.79
CA LYS A 30 6.09 -3.76 -27.49
C LYS A 30 6.21 -4.56 -26.20
N ASN A 31 5.27 -4.36 -25.27
CA ASN A 31 5.28 -4.97 -23.94
C ASN A 31 4.58 -6.32 -23.87
N PHE A 32 3.67 -6.61 -24.81
CA PHE A 32 2.80 -7.80 -24.75
C PHE A 32 3.59 -9.11 -24.73
N ARG A 33 4.72 -9.18 -25.43
CA ARG A 33 5.59 -10.37 -25.38
C ARG A 33 6.21 -10.59 -24.00
N PHE A 34 6.54 -9.51 -23.28
CA PHE A 34 7.02 -9.61 -21.90
C PHE A 34 5.87 -10.04 -20.97
N LEU A 35 4.71 -9.39 -21.06
CA LEU A 35 3.55 -9.68 -20.22
C LEU A 35 3.04 -11.11 -20.38
N ARG A 36 3.07 -11.66 -21.60
CA ARG A 36 2.74 -13.07 -21.86
C ARG A 36 3.56 -14.04 -21.01
N ARG A 37 4.83 -13.73 -20.73
CA ARG A 37 5.70 -14.59 -19.91
C ARG A 37 5.34 -14.58 -18.43
N LEU A 38 4.61 -13.57 -17.97
CA LEU A 38 4.11 -13.52 -16.59
C LEU A 38 2.90 -14.43 -16.39
N ALA A 39 2.29 -14.94 -17.47
CA ALA A 39 1.09 -15.77 -17.44
C ALA A 39 0.00 -15.15 -16.55
N LEU A 40 -0.27 -13.87 -16.79
CA LEU A 40 -1.24 -13.10 -16.02
C LEU A 40 -2.62 -13.74 -16.13
N LYS A 41 -3.38 -13.71 -15.04
CA LYS A 41 -4.82 -14.01 -15.03
C LYS A 41 -5.66 -12.76 -15.03
N THR A 42 -5.12 -11.67 -14.47
CA THR A 42 -5.86 -10.43 -14.26
C THR A 42 -5.01 -9.21 -14.61
N VAL A 43 -5.62 -8.25 -15.28
CA VAL A 43 -5.07 -6.91 -15.50
C VAL A 43 -6.06 -5.89 -14.93
N VAL A 44 -5.56 -4.96 -14.13
CA VAL A 44 -6.34 -3.85 -13.58
C VAL A 44 -5.83 -2.54 -14.18
N SER A 45 -6.66 -1.93 -15.02
CA SER A 45 -6.40 -0.63 -15.65
C SER A 45 -7.11 0.48 -14.89
N VAL A 46 -6.35 1.42 -14.33
CA VAL A 46 -6.87 2.55 -13.55
C VAL A 46 -6.56 3.85 -14.29
N ILE A 47 -7.44 4.24 -15.22
CA ILE A 47 -7.18 5.27 -16.24
C ILE A 47 -8.48 6.01 -16.65
N PRO A 48 -8.39 7.24 -17.18
CA PRO A 48 -9.58 8.06 -17.48
C PRO A 48 -10.40 7.52 -18.65
N GLU A 49 -9.74 6.96 -19.64
CA GLU A 49 -10.38 6.40 -20.84
C GLU A 49 -10.42 4.87 -20.77
N PRO A 50 -11.39 4.21 -21.41
CA PRO A 50 -11.39 2.76 -21.54
C PRO A 50 -10.10 2.24 -22.20
N PRO A 51 -9.65 1.01 -21.87
CA PRO A 51 -8.52 0.38 -22.53
C PRO A 51 -8.66 0.34 -24.06
N THR A 52 -7.54 0.52 -24.78
CA THR A 52 -7.50 0.41 -26.23
C THR A 52 -7.86 -1.00 -26.70
N THR A 53 -8.29 -1.10 -27.95
CA THR A 53 -8.57 -2.38 -28.60
C THR A 53 -7.37 -3.32 -28.55
N ASP A 54 -6.15 -2.81 -28.72
CA ASP A 54 -4.92 -3.61 -28.63
C ASP A 54 -4.79 -4.32 -27.27
N LEU A 55 -5.02 -3.61 -26.16
CA LEU A 55 -4.94 -4.21 -24.82
C LEU A 55 -6.09 -5.18 -24.58
N ALA A 56 -7.31 -4.81 -25.00
CA ALA A 56 -8.47 -5.67 -24.87
C ALA A 56 -8.33 -6.99 -25.65
N GLU A 57 -7.83 -6.93 -26.89
CA GLU A 57 -7.55 -8.11 -27.72
C GLU A 57 -6.43 -8.97 -27.13
N PHE A 58 -5.34 -8.36 -26.66
CA PHE A 58 -4.28 -9.09 -25.97
C PHE A 58 -4.83 -9.83 -24.74
N CYS A 59 -5.61 -9.15 -23.90
CA CYS A 59 -6.22 -9.80 -22.74
C CYS A 59 -7.17 -10.93 -23.14
N SER A 60 -7.98 -10.75 -24.18
CA SER A 60 -8.89 -11.78 -24.69
C SER A 60 -8.12 -13.03 -25.17
N GLN A 61 -7.07 -12.83 -25.98
CA GLN A 61 -6.25 -13.92 -26.53
C GLN A 61 -5.52 -14.72 -25.44
N GLU A 62 -4.99 -14.03 -24.44
CA GLU A 62 -4.27 -14.65 -23.32
C GLU A 62 -5.21 -15.12 -22.19
N LYS A 63 -6.53 -14.95 -22.33
CA LYS A 63 -7.56 -15.30 -21.34
C LYS A 63 -7.38 -14.57 -20.00
N ILE A 64 -7.01 -13.30 -20.06
CA ILE A 64 -6.82 -12.39 -18.93
C ILE A 64 -8.13 -11.67 -18.66
N ALA A 65 -8.57 -11.66 -17.39
CA ALA A 65 -9.64 -10.80 -16.92
C ALA A 65 -9.16 -9.33 -16.86
N LEU A 66 -9.72 -8.48 -17.73
CA LEU A 66 -9.41 -7.05 -17.78
C LEU A 66 -10.46 -6.26 -16.97
N HIS A 67 -10.04 -5.65 -15.87
CA HIS A 67 -10.85 -4.74 -15.08
C HIS A 67 -10.44 -3.30 -15.35
N HIS A 68 -11.40 -2.44 -15.66
CA HIS A 68 -11.17 -1.01 -15.85
C HIS A 68 -11.84 -0.23 -14.72
N PHE A 69 -11.08 0.66 -14.10
CA PHE A 69 -11.57 1.63 -13.14
C PHE A 69 -11.25 3.04 -13.66
N TYR A 70 -12.26 3.90 -13.64
CA TYR A 70 -12.06 5.30 -13.97
C TYR A 70 -11.21 5.99 -12.89
N ALA A 71 -10.19 6.72 -13.34
CA ALA A 71 -9.42 7.63 -12.53
C ALA A 71 -9.08 8.86 -13.36
N GLU A 72 -9.27 10.05 -12.82
CA GLU A 72 -8.95 11.28 -13.51
C GLU A 72 -7.45 11.33 -13.85
N LYS A 73 -7.13 12.00 -14.96
CA LYS A 73 -5.73 12.26 -15.27
C LYS A 73 -5.14 13.12 -14.16
N PHE A 74 -3.99 12.70 -13.63
CA PHE A 74 -3.30 13.47 -12.61
C PHE A 74 -2.99 14.89 -13.10
N THR A 75 -3.56 15.86 -12.39
CA THR A 75 -3.11 17.25 -12.31
C THR A 75 -2.45 17.43 -10.94
N SER A 76 -1.55 18.40 -10.78
CA SER A 76 -0.78 18.59 -9.53
C SER A 76 -1.63 18.74 -8.27
N ASP A 77 -2.91 19.07 -8.42
CA ASP A 77 -3.75 19.57 -7.33
C ASP A 77 -4.89 18.60 -6.96
N ASN A 78 -5.03 17.46 -7.66
CA ASN A 78 -6.18 16.56 -7.48
C ASN A 78 -5.83 15.14 -7.03
N VAL A 79 -6.65 14.62 -6.12
CA VAL A 79 -6.73 13.19 -5.79
C VAL A 79 -7.36 12.44 -6.97
N THR A 80 -6.58 11.60 -7.65
CA THR A 80 -6.99 10.96 -8.90
C THR A 80 -7.86 9.72 -8.74
N VAL A 81 -7.88 9.11 -7.55
CA VAL A 81 -8.58 7.85 -7.28
C VAL A 81 -9.41 8.02 -6.02
N SER A 82 -10.73 7.81 -6.10
CA SER A 82 -11.56 7.84 -4.90
C SER A 82 -11.18 6.70 -3.96
N PRO A 83 -11.30 6.88 -2.63
CA PRO A 83 -11.05 5.81 -1.66
C PRO A 83 -11.86 4.54 -1.98
N ALA A 84 -13.14 4.67 -2.35
CA ALA A 84 -13.99 3.52 -2.70
C ALA A 84 -13.45 2.73 -3.91
N THR A 85 -12.94 3.41 -4.94
CA THR A 85 -12.32 2.75 -6.09
C THR A 85 -11.04 2.01 -5.67
N ALA A 86 -10.21 2.63 -4.83
CA ALA A 86 -9.01 1.98 -4.31
C ALA A 86 -9.35 0.73 -3.48
N ALA A 87 -10.40 0.77 -2.65
CA ALA A 87 -10.88 -0.38 -1.90
C ALA A 87 -11.30 -1.55 -2.82
N GLN A 88 -12.13 -1.27 -3.83
CA GLN A 88 -12.56 -2.28 -4.82
C GLN A 88 -11.37 -2.91 -5.58
N ILE A 89 -10.37 -2.11 -5.94
CA ILE A 89 -9.16 -2.62 -6.58
C ILE A 89 -8.39 -3.54 -5.61
N LEU A 90 -8.30 -3.17 -4.34
CA LEU A 90 -7.61 -3.96 -3.33
C LEU A 90 -8.28 -5.31 -3.08
N GLU A 91 -9.61 -5.36 -3.07
CA GLU A 91 -10.37 -6.61 -2.99
C GLU A 91 -10.01 -7.58 -4.12
N ILE A 92 -9.80 -7.07 -5.35
CA ILE A 92 -9.32 -7.89 -6.48
C ILE A 92 -7.88 -8.34 -6.26
N ILE A 93 -6.99 -7.45 -5.80
CA ILE A 93 -5.56 -7.71 -5.60
C ILE A 93 -5.32 -8.78 -4.53
N VAL A 94 -6.10 -8.76 -3.45
CA VAL A 94 -5.96 -9.67 -2.30
C VAL A 94 -6.70 -10.99 -2.47
N GLN A 95 -7.11 -11.36 -3.68
CA GLN A 95 -7.70 -12.66 -4.00
C GLN A 95 -6.70 -13.53 -4.78
N GLN A 96 -6.31 -14.67 -4.20
CA GLN A 96 -5.32 -15.60 -4.75
C GLN A 96 -5.70 -16.11 -6.15
N LYS A 97 -7.00 -16.24 -6.44
CA LYS A 97 -7.50 -16.67 -7.75
C LYS A 97 -7.14 -15.70 -8.88
N ASN A 98 -6.98 -14.41 -8.57
CA ASN A 98 -6.67 -13.36 -9.55
C ASN A 98 -5.16 -13.25 -9.84
N LEU A 99 -4.31 -13.92 -9.06
CA LEU A 99 -2.85 -13.92 -9.26
C LEU A 99 -2.42 -15.00 -10.28
N PRO A 100 -1.47 -14.70 -11.20
CA PRO A 100 -0.69 -13.46 -11.29
C PRO A 100 -1.45 -12.26 -11.87
N LEU A 101 -1.27 -11.08 -11.28
CA LEU A 101 -2.01 -9.85 -11.59
C LEU A 101 -1.07 -8.70 -11.94
N TYR A 102 -1.45 -7.88 -12.93
CA TYR A 102 -0.77 -6.64 -13.28
C TYR A 102 -1.69 -5.42 -13.08
N VAL A 103 -1.31 -4.48 -12.22
CA VAL A 103 -2.03 -3.21 -12.01
C VAL A 103 -1.26 -2.06 -12.65
N HIS A 104 -1.97 -1.18 -13.37
CA HIS A 104 -1.35 -0.03 -14.00
C HIS A 104 -2.29 1.17 -14.11
N CYS A 105 -1.68 2.35 -14.27
CA CYS A 105 -2.34 3.55 -14.77
C CYS A 105 -1.72 3.94 -16.11
N LEU A 106 -1.69 5.23 -16.46
CA LEU A 106 -1.06 5.71 -17.69
C LEU A 106 0.46 5.57 -17.63
N ASP A 107 1.09 6.14 -16.60
CA ASP A 107 2.56 6.23 -16.48
C ASP A 107 3.15 5.33 -15.38
N GLY A 108 2.30 4.66 -14.60
CA GLY A 108 2.69 3.74 -13.53
C GLY A 108 3.24 4.41 -12.27
N ALA A 109 3.09 5.72 -12.11
CA ALA A 109 3.57 6.44 -10.93
C ALA A 109 2.44 6.76 -9.93
N ASN A 110 1.63 7.78 -10.21
CA ASN A 110 0.74 8.37 -9.19
C ASN A 110 -0.40 7.41 -8.79
N VAL A 111 -1.35 7.18 -9.70
CA VAL A 111 -2.53 6.34 -9.47
C VAL A 111 -2.16 4.92 -9.06
N THR A 112 -1.23 4.28 -9.78
CA THR A 112 -0.74 2.94 -9.42
C THR A 112 -0.02 2.95 -8.09
N GLY A 113 0.74 4.00 -7.80
CA GLY A 113 1.43 4.18 -6.53
C GLY A 113 0.45 4.30 -5.37
N ILE A 114 -0.63 5.08 -5.52
CA ILE A 114 -1.70 5.18 -4.51
C ILE A 114 -2.29 3.81 -4.20
N VAL A 115 -2.65 3.02 -5.22
CA VAL A 115 -3.17 1.66 -5.02
C VAL A 115 -2.17 0.80 -4.22
N VAL A 116 -0.88 0.85 -4.59
CA VAL A 116 0.18 0.12 -3.89
C VAL A 116 0.37 0.63 -2.45
N MET A 117 0.26 1.94 -2.21
CA MET A 117 0.37 2.51 -0.86
C MET A 117 -0.77 2.02 0.05
N VAL A 118 -2.01 1.99 -0.45
CA VAL A 118 -3.13 1.45 0.34
C VAL A 118 -2.91 -0.05 0.61
N LEU A 119 -2.36 -0.80 -0.35
CA LEU A 119 -1.98 -2.19 -0.12
C LEU A 119 -0.90 -2.32 0.97
N ARG A 120 0.10 -1.42 1.02
CA ARG A 120 1.11 -1.41 2.08
C ARG A 120 0.50 -1.06 3.44
N LYS A 121 -0.45 -0.11 3.46
CA LYS A 121 -1.25 0.19 4.66
C LYS A 121 -1.97 -1.05 5.16
N LEU A 122 -2.64 -1.80 4.26
CA LEU A 122 -3.33 -3.07 4.59
C LEU A 122 -2.36 -4.15 5.08
N GLN A 123 -1.13 -4.19 4.53
CA GLN A 123 -0.06 -5.09 4.98
C GLN A 123 0.56 -4.67 6.32
N ASN A 124 0.04 -3.61 6.95
CA ASN A 124 0.55 -3.02 8.18
C ASN A 124 2.02 -2.57 8.08
N TRP A 125 2.41 -2.03 6.91
CA TRP A 125 3.70 -1.36 6.77
C TRP A 125 3.68 -0.02 7.52
N THR A 126 4.86 0.44 7.95
CA THR A 126 4.98 1.78 8.52
C THR A 126 4.69 2.86 7.47
N LYS A 127 4.19 4.02 7.90
CA LYS A 127 3.97 5.19 7.02
C LYS A 127 5.25 5.55 6.27
N LEU A 128 6.39 5.57 6.98
CA LEU A 128 7.71 5.87 6.40
C LEU A 128 8.08 4.90 5.27
N ALA A 129 7.96 3.59 5.49
CA ALA A 129 8.29 2.59 4.46
C ALA A 129 7.35 2.69 3.25
N THR A 130 6.06 2.95 3.50
CA THR A 130 5.04 3.10 2.47
C THR A 130 5.30 4.32 1.59
N VAL A 131 5.53 5.49 2.20
CA VAL A 131 5.85 6.72 1.47
C VAL A 131 7.18 6.59 0.74
N SER A 132 8.20 5.99 1.37
CA SER A 132 9.49 5.74 0.71
C SER A 132 9.36 4.90 -0.57
N GLU A 133 8.52 3.85 -0.58
CA GLU A 133 8.25 3.07 -1.79
C GLU A 133 7.54 3.90 -2.87
N PHE A 134 6.58 4.73 -2.48
CA PHE A 134 5.87 5.62 -3.39
C PHE A 134 6.80 6.66 -4.02
N CYS A 135 7.65 7.29 -3.20
CA CYS A 135 8.62 8.31 -3.59
C CYS A 135 9.65 7.86 -4.62
N ARG A 136 9.83 6.54 -4.83
CA ARG A 136 10.64 6.02 -5.94
C ARG A 136 10.03 6.31 -7.32
N TYR A 137 8.74 6.62 -7.39
CA TYR A 137 7.99 6.81 -8.63
C TYR A 137 7.39 8.21 -8.77
N LYS A 138 7.02 8.87 -7.66
CA LYS A 138 6.34 10.17 -7.61
C LYS A 138 6.55 10.86 -6.25
N ASP A 139 6.51 12.19 -6.19
CA ASP A 139 6.60 12.96 -4.94
C ASP A 139 5.48 12.64 -3.94
N GLU A 140 5.71 12.94 -2.65
CA GLU A 140 4.84 12.56 -1.52
C GLU A 140 3.35 12.91 -1.72
N SER A 141 2.47 12.08 -1.15
CA SER A 141 1.02 12.25 -1.22
C SER A 141 0.37 12.13 0.16
N GLU A 142 -0.52 13.07 0.48
CA GLU A 142 -1.33 13.06 1.71
C GLU A 142 -2.45 11.99 1.69
N TYR A 143 -2.67 11.34 0.54
CA TYR A 143 -3.76 10.38 0.33
C TYR A 143 -3.80 9.25 1.37
N LEU A 144 -2.63 8.77 1.80
CA LEU A 144 -2.55 7.64 2.73
C LEU A 144 -3.20 7.92 4.09
N ALA A 145 -3.06 9.16 4.55
CA ALA A 145 -3.60 9.60 5.83
C ALA A 145 -5.13 9.71 5.75
N ALA A 146 -5.66 10.19 4.62
CA ALA A 146 -7.09 10.36 4.39
C ALA A 146 -7.85 9.06 4.07
N PHE A 147 -7.17 7.99 3.67
CA PHE A 147 -7.84 6.73 3.31
C PHE A 147 -8.46 6.03 4.53
N SER A 148 -9.78 5.89 4.55
CA SER A 148 -10.56 5.28 5.64
C SER A 148 -11.60 4.25 5.19
N GLU A 149 -11.60 3.83 3.93
CA GLU A 149 -12.58 2.87 3.42
C GLU A 149 -12.36 1.47 3.98
N GLU A 150 -13.46 0.75 4.10
CA GLU A 150 -13.47 -0.66 4.44
C GLU A 150 -12.92 -1.51 3.29
N ILE A 151 -12.13 -2.53 3.65
CA ILE A 151 -11.60 -3.50 2.69
C ILE A 151 -12.11 -4.88 3.04
N VAL A 152 -12.72 -5.54 2.07
CA VAL A 152 -13.13 -6.94 2.21
C VAL A 152 -11.96 -7.88 1.88
N VAL A 153 -11.63 -8.77 2.80
CA VAL A 153 -10.64 -9.83 2.61
C VAL A 153 -11.30 -11.19 2.81
N THR A 154 -11.36 -11.96 1.72
CA THR A 154 -11.98 -13.29 1.68
C THR A 154 -10.99 -14.41 2.06
N ALA A 155 -11.53 -15.62 2.26
CA ALA A 155 -10.75 -16.81 2.63
C ALA A 155 -9.63 -17.18 1.65
N ASP A 156 -9.75 -16.78 0.38
CA ASP A 156 -8.74 -17.03 -0.66
C ASP A 156 -7.62 -15.96 -0.69
N ALA A 157 -7.35 -15.28 0.42
CA ALA A 157 -6.27 -14.34 0.52
C ALA A 157 -4.88 -14.98 0.23
N PRO A 158 -3.98 -14.30 -0.50
CA PRO A 158 -2.67 -14.84 -0.82
C PRO A 158 -1.77 -14.89 0.42
N ARG A 159 -0.86 -15.86 0.47
CA ARG A 159 0.04 -16.09 1.63
C ARG A 159 0.96 -14.91 1.96
N TRP A 160 1.26 -14.03 1.01
CA TRP A 160 2.06 -12.84 1.31
C TRP A 160 1.25 -11.79 2.09
N LEU A 161 -0.08 -11.87 2.12
CA LEU A 161 -0.89 -11.00 2.96
C LEU A 161 -0.78 -11.52 4.40
N TRP A 162 -0.19 -10.70 5.28
CA TRP A 162 0.03 -11.00 6.69
C TRP A 162 0.73 -12.36 6.94
N ASN A 163 1.62 -12.77 6.03
CA ASN A 163 2.30 -14.07 6.06
C ASN A 163 1.34 -15.28 6.13
N GLY A 164 0.13 -15.12 5.59
CA GLY A 164 -0.92 -16.15 5.58
C GLY A 164 -1.68 -16.26 6.89
N MET A 165 -1.38 -15.42 7.87
CA MET A 165 -2.09 -15.34 9.15
C MET A 165 -3.22 -14.32 9.04
N ARG A 166 -4.46 -14.73 9.35
CA ARG A 166 -5.58 -13.79 9.40
C ARG A 166 -5.48 -12.92 10.66
N ILE A 167 -5.75 -11.63 10.52
CA ILE A 167 -5.79 -10.69 11.64
C ILE A 167 -7.22 -10.54 12.13
N THR A 168 -7.42 -10.31 13.42
CA THR A 168 -8.76 -10.03 13.98
C THR A 168 -9.09 -8.53 13.93
N LYS A 169 -8.06 -7.68 13.98
CA LYS A 169 -8.18 -6.22 13.92
C LYS A 169 -6.97 -5.63 13.19
N HIS A 170 -7.21 -4.68 12.29
CA HIS A 170 -6.16 -3.88 11.68
C HIS A 170 -5.98 -2.56 12.47
N PRO A 171 -4.75 -2.10 12.72
CA PRO A 171 -4.51 -0.95 13.60
C PRO A 171 -5.02 0.38 13.02
N THR A 172 -5.06 0.51 11.70
CA THR A 172 -5.35 1.80 11.02
C THR A 172 -6.35 1.69 9.87
N MET A 173 -7.07 0.57 9.74
CA MET A 173 -8.02 0.32 8.65
C MET A 173 -9.19 -0.51 9.14
N ILE A 174 -10.33 -0.38 8.48
CA ILE A 174 -11.48 -1.28 8.67
C ILE A 174 -11.32 -2.42 7.68
N VAL A 175 -11.31 -3.66 8.18
CA VAL A 175 -11.12 -4.86 7.36
C VAL A 175 -12.24 -5.84 7.65
N HIS A 176 -13.09 -6.06 6.65
CA HIS A 176 -14.19 -7.01 6.72
C HIS A 176 -13.73 -8.39 6.29
N GLN A 177 -14.04 -9.42 7.06
CA GLN A 177 -13.62 -10.80 6.82
C GLN A 177 -14.81 -11.74 6.95
N PRO A 178 -15.69 -11.79 5.94
CA PRO A 178 -17.00 -12.44 6.04
C PRO A 178 -16.89 -13.94 6.36
N ASP A 179 -15.83 -14.59 5.90
CA ASP A 179 -15.58 -16.00 6.15
C ASP A 179 -15.22 -16.30 7.62
N LEU A 180 -14.53 -15.39 8.30
CA LEU A 180 -14.21 -15.51 9.72
C LEU A 180 -15.44 -15.24 10.59
N GLU A 181 -16.24 -14.24 10.22
CA GLU A 181 -17.51 -13.92 10.91
C GLU A 181 -18.48 -15.09 10.86
N LEU A 182 -18.63 -15.70 9.69
CA LEU A 182 -19.46 -16.90 9.52
C LEU A 182 -18.92 -18.09 10.34
N ALA A 183 -17.61 -18.28 10.39
CA ALA A 183 -17.00 -19.33 11.22
C ALA A 183 -17.23 -19.09 12.72
N ALA A 184 -17.14 -17.85 13.18
CA ALA A 184 -17.41 -17.47 14.57
C ALA A 184 -18.88 -17.67 14.94
N ALA A 185 -19.81 -17.27 14.07
CA ALA A 185 -21.25 -17.48 14.26
C ALA A 185 -21.59 -18.98 14.38
N ASN A 186 -21.06 -19.80 13.49
CA ASN A 186 -21.26 -21.26 13.52
C ASN A 186 -20.69 -21.92 14.79
N ALA A 187 -19.58 -21.39 15.33
CA ALA A 187 -19.00 -21.90 16.57
C ALA A 187 -19.85 -21.57 17.81
N LEU A 188 -20.51 -20.41 17.82
CA LEU A 188 -21.41 -19.99 18.90
C LEU A 188 -22.71 -20.80 18.90
N ASP A 189 -23.27 -21.09 17.73
CA ASP A 189 -24.48 -21.92 17.60
C ASP A 189 -24.22 -23.39 17.98
N GLY A 190 -23.01 -23.90 17.70
CA GLY A 190 -22.58 -25.23 18.12
C GLY A 190 -22.30 -25.37 19.63
N ALA A 191 -22.17 -24.26 20.35
CA ALA A 191 -21.87 -24.21 21.79
C ALA A 191 -23.12 -24.05 22.68
N GLY A 192 -24.32 -24.36 22.14
CA GLY A 192 -25.60 -24.29 22.84
C GLY A 192 -25.70 -25.19 24.08
N GLY A 193 -25.18 -24.69 25.20
CA GLY A 193 -25.29 -25.23 26.55
C GLY A 193 -24.83 -24.21 27.59
N SER A 194 -25.80 -23.48 28.15
CA SER A 194 -25.77 -22.59 29.33
C SER A 194 -25.43 -21.10 29.14
N SER A 195 -26.30 -20.29 29.76
CA SER A 195 -26.43 -18.83 29.73
C SER A 195 -25.41 -18.06 30.56
N SER A 196 -25.00 -16.88 30.09
CA SER A 196 -24.95 -15.64 30.91
C SER A 196 -24.71 -14.41 30.04
N GLY A 197 -25.32 -13.28 30.41
CA GLY A 197 -25.43 -12.07 29.59
C GLY A 197 -24.10 -11.38 29.29
N ALA A 198 -23.97 -10.87 28.07
CA ALA A 198 -22.87 -10.01 27.66
C ALA A 198 -23.18 -8.54 27.99
N PRO A 199 -22.24 -7.77 28.57
CA PRO A 199 -22.43 -6.35 28.79
C PRO A 199 -22.26 -5.58 27.48
N ASN A 200 -23.19 -4.67 27.22
CA ASN A 200 -23.17 -3.73 26.10
C ASN A 200 -21.99 -2.75 26.30
N MET A 201 -20.86 -2.98 25.62
CA MET A 201 -19.70 -2.09 25.65
C MET A 201 -19.77 -1.10 24.49
N LYS A 202 -19.86 0.18 24.86
CA LYS A 202 -20.06 1.36 24.03
C LYS A 202 -18.84 1.63 23.12
N TRP A 203 -18.88 1.06 21.91
CA TRP A 203 -17.81 1.07 20.88
C TRP A 203 -17.39 2.47 20.38
N GLU A 204 -18.26 3.47 20.49
CA GLU A 204 -18.03 4.80 19.91
C GLU A 204 -16.89 5.60 20.56
N THR A 205 -16.49 5.28 21.80
CA THR A 205 -15.51 6.09 22.55
C THR A 205 -14.04 5.65 22.39
N GLU A 206 -13.74 4.49 21.81
CA GLU A 206 -12.35 4.03 21.62
C GLU A 206 -11.75 4.44 20.27
N VAL A 207 -12.57 4.58 19.23
CA VAL A 207 -12.13 5.08 17.92
C VAL A 207 -11.68 6.55 18.06
N GLU A 208 -12.48 7.38 18.72
CA GLU A 208 -12.15 8.79 18.99
C GLU A 208 -10.88 8.95 19.83
N LYS A 209 -10.66 8.07 20.82
CA LYS A 209 -9.43 8.07 21.63
C LYS A 209 -8.20 7.71 20.80
N THR A 210 -8.33 6.73 19.91
CA THR A 210 -7.22 6.29 19.05
C THR A 210 -6.87 7.36 18.03
N GLU A 211 -7.88 7.99 17.42
CA GLU A 211 -7.69 9.13 16.51
C GLU A 211 -7.10 10.35 17.23
N ALA A 212 -7.51 10.62 18.47
CA ALA A 212 -6.94 11.70 19.28
C ALA A 212 -5.46 11.47 19.59
N ILE A 213 -5.05 10.24 19.92
CA ILE A 213 -3.64 9.89 20.17
C ILE A 213 -2.81 10.05 18.88
N LEU A 214 -3.34 9.61 17.73
CA LEU A 214 -2.65 9.75 16.44
C LEU A 214 -2.50 11.23 16.04
N ARG A 215 -3.54 12.05 16.26
CA ARG A 215 -3.47 13.50 16.04
C ARG A 215 -2.44 14.17 16.95
N GLN A 216 -2.39 13.81 18.23
CA GLN A 216 -1.38 14.32 19.16
C GLN A 216 0.04 13.94 18.71
N PHE A 217 0.22 12.74 18.16
CA PHE A 217 1.52 12.31 17.65
C PHE A 217 1.93 13.05 16.37
N GLU A 218 0.99 13.28 15.45
CA GLU A 218 1.24 14.08 14.24
C GLU A 218 1.51 15.56 14.56
N GLU A 219 0.80 16.14 15.52
CA GLU A 219 1.01 17.52 15.99
C GLU A 219 2.37 17.67 16.70
N ALA A 220 2.73 16.71 17.55
CA ALA A 220 4.04 16.65 18.16
C ALA A 220 5.17 16.46 17.14
N SER A 221 4.92 15.73 16.03
CA SER A 221 5.88 15.59 14.94
C SER A 221 6.02 16.89 14.14
N ARG A 222 4.92 17.57 13.80
CA ARG A 222 4.96 18.87 13.10
C ARG A 222 5.64 19.93 13.94
N ASN A 223 5.35 20.01 15.24
CA ASN A 223 6.04 20.93 16.13
C ASN A 223 7.54 20.62 16.20
N ARG A 224 7.95 19.35 16.13
CA ARG A 224 9.37 18.98 16.10
C ARG A 224 10.05 19.40 14.78
N THR A 225 9.35 19.29 13.65
CA THR A 225 9.82 19.78 12.35
C THR A 225 9.88 21.31 12.31
N LEU A 226 8.87 22.01 12.83
CA LEU A 226 8.87 23.47 12.94
C LEU A 226 9.96 23.99 13.89
N ILE A 227 10.27 23.25 14.96
CA ILE A 227 11.42 23.55 15.83
C ILE A 227 12.73 23.31 15.07
N SER A 228 12.84 22.24 14.29
CA SER A 228 14.00 21.97 13.42
C SER A 228 14.22 23.11 12.42
N ASP A 229 13.16 23.53 11.72
CA ASP A 229 13.19 24.60 10.72
C ASP A 229 13.43 25.99 11.37
N ALA A 230 13.01 26.18 12.62
CA ALA A 230 13.31 27.40 13.39
C ALA A 230 14.75 27.43 13.92
N VAL A 231 15.39 26.28 14.10
CA VAL A 231 16.78 26.15 14.55
C VAL A 231 17.76 26.30 13.38
N GLU A 232 17.38 25.90 12.15
CA GLU A 232 18.19 26.15 10.94
C GLU A 232 18.34 27.65 10.58
N GLY A 233 17.64 28.54 11.27
CA GLY A 233 17.71 29.99 11.04
C GLY A 233 18.59 30.78 12.02
N ASN A 234 19.26 30.15 13.00
CA ASN A 234 19.94 30.88 14.08
C ASN A 234 21.34 30.32 14.40
N GLU A 235 22.38 30.93 13.81
CA GLU A 235 23.80 30.53 13.95
C GLU A 235 24.30 30.50 15.42
N GLU A 236 23.63 31.17 16.35
CA GLU A 236 23.99 31.18 17.79
C GLU A 236 23.56 29.91 18.57
N VAL A 237 22.64 29.10 18.02
CA VAL A 237 22.12 27.90 18.72
C VAL A 237 22.96 26.66 18.41
N GLU A 238 23.57 26.61 17.22
CA GLU A 238 24.44 25.51 16.79
C GLU A 238 25.67 25.38 17.69
N THR A 239 26.23 26.51 18.13
CA THR A 239 27.39 26.55 19.04
C THR A 239 27.06 26.03 20.44
N ILE A 240 25.84 26.28 20.94
CA ILE A 240 25.38 25.82 22.26
C ILE A 240 25.10 24.31 22.25
N ILE A 241 24.60 23.79 21.14
CA ILE A 241 24.36 22.35 20.96
C ILE A 241 25.69 21.60 20.83
N GLU A 242 26.68 22.13 20.10
CA GLU A 242 28.01 21.53 20.02
C GLU A 242 28.73 21.50 21.39
N GLU A 243 28.64 22.58 22.18
CA GLU A 243 29.20 22.61 23.54
C GLU A 243 28.50 21.61 24.48
N ALA A 244 27.18 21.43 24.36
CA ALA A 244 26.42 20.49 25.19
C ALA A 244 26.62 19.01 24.79
N LEU A 245 26.99 18.73 23.53
CA LEU A 245 27.29 17.38 23.04
C LEU A 245 28.68 16.88 23.47
N LEU A 246 29.60 17.78 23.85
CA LEU A 246 30.94 17.43 24.32
C LEU A 246 30.95 16.82 25.74
N ASP A 247 29.91 17.06 26.55
CA ASP A 247 29.81 16.60 27.94
C ASP A 247 28.95 15.34 28.13
N LEU A 248 28.45 14.73 27.05
CA LEU A 248 27.66 13.49 27.14
C LEU A 248 28.58 12.25 27.16
N PRO A 249 28.50 11.38 28.17
CA PRO A 249 29.28 10.15 28.19
C PRO A 249 28.84 9.21 27.06
N VAL A 250 29.75 8.95 26.13
CA VAL A 250 29.56 8.03 25.00
C VAL A 250 29.32 6.62 25.54
N THR A 251 28.16 6.04 25.23
CA THR A 251 27.88 4.65 25.55
C THR A 251 28.65 3.73 24.60
N ARG A 252 29.21 2.65 25.16
CA ARG A 252 30.13 1.66 24.55
C ARG A 252 29.68 0.99 23.24
N SER A 253 28.50 1.32 22.70
CA SER A 253 28.01 0.79 21.42
C SER A 253 28.40 1.63 20.21
N LEU A 254 28.81 2.90 20.39
CA LEU A 254 29.17 3.79 19.28
C LEU A 254 30.63 3.65 18.82
N GLU A 255 31.55 3.22 19.69
CA GLU A 255 32.95 2.90 19.30
C GLU A 255 33.05 1.68 18.35
N ALA A 256 31.99 0.86 18.26
CA ALA A 256 31.97 -0.32 17.39
C ALA A 256 31.65 -0.01 15.92
N LEU A 257 31.15 1.19 15.60
CA LEU A 257 30.85 1.60 14.22
C LEU A 257 32.06 2.23 13.52
N ASP A 258 32.95 2.90 14.26
CA ASP A 258 34.09 3.59 13.69
C ASP A 258 35.28 2.65 13.35
N LEU A 259 35.30 1.45 13.95
CA LEU A 259 36.26 0.38 13.63
C LEU A 259 35.84 -0.49 12.43
N ALA A 260 34.66 -0.26 11.84
CA ALA A 260 34.14 -1.03 10.70
C ALA A 260 34.31 -0.34 9.34
N GLY A 261 34.79 0.90 9.28
CA GLY A 261 35.20 1.57 8.03
C GLY A 261 34.15 1.55 6.91
N VAL A 262 32.93 1.98 7.21
CA VAL A 262 31.90 2.35 6.21
C VAL A 262 31.58 3.82 6.34
#